data_AF-A0A417UGV9-F1
#
_entry.id   AF-A0A417UGV9-F1
#
_cell.length_a   1.000
_cell.length_b   1.000
_cell.length_c   1.000
_cell.angle_alpha   90.00
_cell.angle_beta   90.00
_cell.angle_gamma   90.00
#
_symmetry.space_group_name_H-M   'P 1'
#
loop_
_entity.id
_entity.type
_entity.pdbx_description
1 polymer ?
#
loop_
_entity_poly.entity_id
_entity_poly.type
_entity_poly.pdbx_seq_one_letter_code
_entity_poly.pdbx_strand_id
1 'polypeptide(L)'
;MNNQEINKTQGKKANTMHSLKMKIFLLVFIAIIFAIGLCLLMIVPKSKSNLETVIENYMKDITVVEGENLDRELASEGADTVLSAEALQVDLKGISISGMPSSYAYIFSGTDGTMLYHPTADKIGLPVENAAAKQLLTEIGEGKKPEPSVIEYEFKGKQKYAAYYIGNEAAFVLIITADGDEVFASLNETTNYSLIGALILILVCSVFTFVITSLMFRPIGVITRVINKISDMDFRENDDQKHMLKQKDETGIMGHAVNTLRLELIDIAKQIKGKSQELYESSEALSTGTSETVTAVEQVENAITEIAKGATSQAQETQSASENVVLMGNMIEEANTEVENLRTNARAMRDAGNSAVTILEELGQINQQTKAAMEVIYKQTNVTNESAQKIKEATEIITDIAEETNLLSLNASIEAARAGEQGRGFAVVAAQIQKLAEQSNESARQIEAIINTLIEESEKSVDTMKNVKEVIDKQDVNVTNTQDAFNKVKDGIDRSVEGIREIAKRTAGLDEARIKVVDIVQNLTAIAEENAASTEETSASAEEVNAVISNIAANANNLHEIAVSLEDCVKMFIIE
;
A
#
# COMPACT_ATOMS: atom_id res chain seq x y z
N MET A 1 0.27 -25.52 11.75
CA MET A 1 0.32 -26.61 12.75
C MET A 1 -0.50 -26.21 13.96
N ASN A 2 -1.79 -26.57 14.05
CA ASN A 2 -2.48 -26.84 15.34
C ASN A 2 -3.92 -27.39 15.24
N ASN A 3 -4.29 -28.07 14.15
CA ASN A 3 -5.63 -28.67 14.02
C ASN A 3 -5.81 -30.01 14.76
N GLN A 4 -4.83 -30.45 15.57
CA GLN A 4 -4.90 -31.72 16.31
C GLN A 4 -5.10 -31.58 17.83
N GLU A 5 -5.04 -30.38 18.41
CA GLU A 5 -5.16 -30.23 19.88
C GLU A 5 -6.55 -29.80 20.37
N ILE A 6 -7.43 -29.27 19.52
CA ILE A 6 -8.74 -28.77 19.98
C ILE A 6 -9.78 -29.89 20.18
N ASN A 7 -9.54 -31.10 19.65
CA ASN A 7 -10.50 -32.21 19.71
C ASN A 7 -10.37 -33.11 20.97
N LYS A 8 -9.75 -32.61 22.04
CA LYS A 8 -9.54 -33.35 23.30
C LYS A 8 -10.13 -32.63 24.51
N THR A 9 -11.37 -32.17 24.42
CA THR A 9 -12.11 -31.73 25.60
C THR A 9 -13.46 -32.42 25.73
N GLN A 10 -13.38 -33.63 26.27
CA GLN A 10 -14.22 -34.09 27.38
C GLN A 10 -15.75 -34.00 27.19
N GLY A 11 -16.31 -35.05 26.59
CA GLY A 11 -17.57 -35.61 27.08
C GLY A 11 -17.39 -36.24 28.47
N LYS A 12 -17.04 -35.44 29.49
CA LYS A 12 -17.10 -35.88 30.89
C LYS A 12 -18.57 -36.08 31.24
N LYS A 13 -19.07 -37.31 31.06
CA LYS A 13 -20.32 -37.72 31.70
C LYS A 13 -20.13 -37.50 33.20
N ALA A 14 -20.87 -36.54 33.76
CA ALA A 14 -20.91 -36.36 35.20
C ALA A 14 -21.23 -37.71 35.83
N ASN A 15 -20.35 -38.18 36.74
CA ASN A 15 -20.56 -39.41 37.49
C ASN A 15 -21.98 -39.39 38.05
N THR A 16 -22.78 -40.42 37.80
CA THR A 16 -24.23 -40.41 38.09
C THR A 16 -24.51 -40.10 39.56
N MET A 17 -23.59 -40.45 40.45
CA MET A 17 -23.63 -40.14 41.89
C MET A 17 -23.44 -38.65 42.22
N HIS A 18 -22.76 -37.88 41.37
CA HIS A 18 -22.50 -36.44 41.54
C HIS A 18 -23.43 -35.54 40.72
N SER A 19 -24.32 -36.11 39.93
CA SER A 19 -25.36 -35.36 39.22
C SER A 19 -26.21 -34.56 40.21
N LEU A 20 -26.56 -33.32 39.85
CA LEU A 20 -27.49 -32.50 40.66
C LEU A 20 -28.80 -33.26 40.91
N LYS A 21 -29.27 -34.02 39.91
CA LYS A 21 -30.43 -34.90 40.01
C LYS A 21 -30.27 -35.91 41.15
N MET A 22 -29.11 -36.55 41.27
CA MET A 22 -28.87 -37.58 42.28
C MET A 22 -28.66 -36.99 43.68
N LYS A 23 -27.98 -35.84 43.77
CA LYS A 23 -27.77 -35.13 45.04
C LYS A 23 -29.10 -34.68 45.67
N ILE A 24 -30.00 -34.11 44.88
CA ILE A 24 -31.32 -33.66 45.37
C ILE A 24 -32.21 -34.85 45.71
N PHE A 25 -32.21 -35.90 44.87
CA PHE A 25 -32.95 -37.12 45.18
C PHE A 25 -32.51 -37.73 46.51
N LEU A 26 -31.20 -37.86 46.73
CA LEU A 26 -30.65 -38.43 47.96
C LEU A 26 -30.97 -37.57 49.19
N LEU A 27 -30.88 -36.24 49.08
CA LEU A 27 -31.21 -35.32 50.16
C LEU A 27 -32.68 -35.45 50.59
N VAL A 28 -33.60 -35.46 49.63
CA VAL A 28 -35.04 -35.61 49.90
C VAL A 28 -35.36 -37.00 50.43
N PHE A 29 -34.75 -38.05 49.87
CA PHE A 29 -34.93 -39.43 50.33
C PHE A 29 -34.49 -39.61 51.79
N ILE A 30 -33.33 -39.07 52.18
CA ILE A 30 -32.83 -39.10 53.57
C ILE A 30 -33.79 -38.36 54.51
N ALA A 31 -34.30 -37.19 54.11
CA ALA A 31 -35.24 -36.43 54.92
C ALA A 31 -36.55 -37.20 55.17
N ILE A 32 -37.05 -37.93 54.17
CA ILE A 32 -38.27 -38.74 54.28
C ILE A 32 -38.06 -39.93 55.22
N ILE A 33 -36.92 -40.63 55.12
CA ILE A 33 -36.57 -41.71 56.05
C ILE A 33 -36.50 -41.19 57.49
N PHE A 34 -35.83 -40.05 57.69
CA PHE A 34 -35.68 -39.47 59.02
C PHE A 34 -37.03 -39.08 59.64
N ALA A 35 -37.90 -38.44 58.85
CA ALA A 35 -39.24 -38.06 59.31
C ALA A 35 -40.10 -39.28 59.68
N ILE A 36 -40.10 -40.34 58.86
CA ILE A 36 -40.87 -41.56 59.11
C ILE A 36 -40.32 -42.32 60.32
N GLY A 37 -38.99 -42.40 60.47
CA GLY A 37 -38.34 -43.02 61.63
C GLY A 37 -38.68 -42.31 62.94
N LEU A 38 -38.71 -40.97 62.94
CA LEU A 38 -39.07 -40.17 64.11
C LEU A 38 -40.54 -40.37 64.53
N CYS A 39 -41.45 -40.48 63.55
CA CYS A 39 -42.85 -40.81 63.82
C CYS A 39 -43.02 -42.19 64.47
N LEU A 40 -42.32 -43.22 63.97
CA LEU A 40 -42.38 -44.57 64.53
C LEU A 40 -41.82 -44.64 65.96
N LEU A 41 -40.71 -43.94 66.22
CA LEU A 41 -40.09 -43.86 67.55
C LEU A 41 -41.01 -43.22 68.60
N MET A 42 -41.88 -42.29 68.20
CA MET A 42 -42.85 -41.67 69.11
C MET A 42 -44.10 -42.52 69.32
N ILE A 43 -44.65 -43.12 68.26
CA ILE A 43 -45.97 -43.77 68.30
C ILE A 43 -45.89 -45.16 68.96
N VAL A 44 -44.91 -45.99 68.61
CA VAL A 44 -44.85 -47.39 69.07
C VAL A 44 -44.71 -47.53 70.59
N PRO A 45 -43.79 -46.82 71.27
CA PRO A 45 -43.65 -46.94 72.73
C PRO A 45 -44.88 -46.44 73.48
N LYS A 46 -45.50 -45.36 72.99
CA LYS A 46 -46.68 -44.77 73.62
C LYS A 46 -47.90 -45.67 73.48
N SER A 47 -48.09 -46.30 72.33
CA SER A 47 -49.14 -47.30 72.12
C SER A 47 -48.95 -48.52 73.01
N LYS A 48 -47.70 -49.00 73.20
CA LYS A 48 -47.40 -50.12 74.10
C LYS A 48 -47.79 -49.84 75.55
N SER A 49 -47.31 -48.73 76.09
CA SER A 49 -47.59 -48.32 77.47
C SER A 49 -49.10 -48.13 77.72
N ASN A 50 -49.83 -47.53 76.79
CA ASN A 50 -51.27 -47.34 76.94
C ASN A 50 -52.04 -48.68 76.98
N LEU A 51 -51.65 -49.67 76.18
CA LEU A 51 -52.33 -50.97 76.12
C LEU A 51 -52.08 -51.81 77.38
N GLU A 52 -50.85 -51.78 77.90
CA GLU A 52 -50.46 -52.44 79.15
C GLU A 52 -51.33 -51.97 80.32
N THR A 53 -51.50 -50.65 80.49
CA THR A 53 -52.37 -50.07 81.52
C THR A 53 -53.83 -50.51 81.39
N VAL A 54 -54.36 -50.63 80.16
CA VAL A 54 -55.75 -51.07 79.94
C VAL A 54 -55.94 -52.53 80.37
N ILE A 55 -54.96 -53.39 80.09
CA ILE A 55 -55.04 -54.81 80.42
C ILE A 55 -54.90 -55.04 81.92
N GLU A 56 -53.98 -54.34 82.58
CA GLU A 56 -53.84 -54.41 84.04
C GLU A 56 -55.13 -53.99 84.76
N ASN A 57 -55.74 -52.88 84.33
CA ASN A 57 -57.02 -52.44 84.89
C ASN A 57 -58.13 -53.47 84.65
N TYR A 58 -58.19 -54.08 83.47
CA TYR A 58 -59.20 -55.09 83.16
C TYR A 58 -59.05 -56.36 84.03
N MET A 59 -57.83 -56.85 84.23
CA MET A 59 -57.56 -58.00 85.11
C MET A 59 -57.92 -57.70 86.57
N LYS A 60 -57.57 -56.49 87.03
CA LYS A 60 -57.92 -56.01 88.36
C LYS A 60 -59.45 -55.94 88.53
N ASP A 61 -60.15 -55.29 87.62
CA ASP A 61 -61.60 -55.08 87.71
C ASP A 61 -62.37 -56.40 87.80
N ILE A 62 -62.03 -57.38 86.96
CA ILE A 62 -62.64 -58.72 87.03
C ILE A 62 -62.39 -59.35 88.40
N THR A 63 -61.15 -59.31 88.89
CA THR A 63 -60.79 -59.97 90.15
C THR A 63 -61.47 -59.32 91.36
N VAL A 64 -61.63 -58.00 91.34
CA VAL A 64 -62.37 -57.26 92.37
C VAL A 64 -63.85 -57.65 92.37
N VAL A 65 -64.49 -57.67 91.19
CA VAL A 65 -65.91 -58.03 91.06
C VAL A 65 -66.18 -59.44 91.58
N GLU A 66 -65.35 -60.42 91.19
CA GLU A 66 -65.50 -61.80 91.63
C GLU A 66 -65.19 -61.97 93.13
N GLY A 67 -64.20 -61.23 93.65
CA GLY A 67 -63.86 -61.23 95.06
C GLY A 67 -64.94 -60.61 95.95
N GLU A 68 -65.54 -59.49 95.53
CA GLU A 68 -66.65 -58.85 96.25
C GLU A 68 -67.92 -59.71 96.25
N ASN A 69 -68.20 -60.43 95.15
CA ASN A 69 -69.31 -61.38 95.10
C ASN A 69 -69.13 -62.48 96.14
N LEU A 70 -67.92 -63.04 96.25
CA LEU A 70 -67.62 -64.07 97.23
C LEU A 70 -67.70 -63.55 98.67
N ASP A 71 -67.24 -62.32 98.94
CA ASP A 71 -67.40 -61.67 100.25
C ASP A 71 -68.88 -61.49 100.64
N ARG A 72 -69.76 -61.18 99.66
CA ARG A 72 -71.21 -61.06 99.91
C ARG A 72 -71.84 -62.40 100.25
N GLU A 73 -71.46 -63.46 99.54
CA GLU A 73 -71.95 -64.82 99.83
C GLU A 73 -71.46 -65.30 101.21
N LEU A 74 -70.18 -65.05 101.53
CA LEU A 74 -69.60 -65.31 102.85
C LEU A 74 -70.37 -64.64 103.98
N ALA A 75 -70.81 -63.39 103.78
CA ALA A 75 -71.59 -62.66 104.77
C ALA A 75 -73.03 -63.20 104.93
N SER A 76 -73.61 -63.86 103.92
CA SER A 76 -74.98 -64.39 103.98
C SER A 76 -75.07 -65.83 104.48
N GLU A 77 -74.14 -66.71 104.08
CA GLU A 77 -74.25 -68.17 104.32
C GLU A 77 -73.17 -68.72 105.27
N GLY A 78 -72.18 -67.89 105.64
CA GLY A 78 -71.10 -68.23 106.55
C GLY A 78 -69.95 -69.00 105.90
N ALA A 79 -68.77 -68.91 106.52
CA ALA A 79 -67.52 -69.43 105.96
C ALA A 79 -67.52 -70.95 105.69
N ASP A 80 -68.11 -71.76 106.58
CA ASP A 80 -68.11 -73.22 106.43
C ASP A 80 -68.89 -73.70 105.19
N THR A 81 -69.85 -72.89 104.71
CA THR A 81 -70.68 -73.22 103.53
C THR A 81 -70.02 -72.71 102.25
N VAL A 82 -69.59 -71.44 102.24
CA VAL A 82 -69.12 -70.73 101.04
C VAL A 82 -67.67 -71.06 100.69
N LEU A 83 -66.80 -71.23 101.68
CA LEU A 83 -65.40 -71.57 101.47
C LEU A 83 -65.15 -73.08 101.39
N SER A 84 -66.21 -73.87 101.26
CA SER A 84 -66.09 -75.31 100.98
C SER A 84 -65.58 -75.54 99.55
N ALA A 85 -64.79 -76.59 99.36
CA ALA A 85 -64.24 -76.90 98.04
C ALA A 85 -65.34 -77.19 97.00
N GLU A 86 -66.50 -77.73 97.43
CA GLU A 86 -67.63 -77.95 96.52
C GLU A 86 -68.33 -76.65 96.09
N ALA A 87 -68.57 -75.71 97.01
CA ALA A 87 -69.19 -74.42 96.69
C ALA A 87 -68.29 -73.60 95.75
N LEU A 88 -67.02 -73.43 96.10
CA LEU A 88 -66.04 -72.71 95.28
C LEU A 88 -65.84 -73.34 93.89
N GLN A 89 -66.05 -74.66 93.76
CA GLN A 89 -65.99 -75.33 92.46
C GLN A 89 -67.20 -75.01 91.57
N VAL A 90 -68.36 -74.65 92.12
CA VAL A 90 -69.51 -74.21 91.31
C VAL A 90 -69.29 -72.79 90.82
N ASP A 91 -68.86 -71.89 91.70
CA ASP A 91 -68.82 -70.45 91.40
C ASP A 91 -67.58 -70.05 90.57
N LEU A 92 -66.43 -70.71 90.79
CA LEU A 92 -65.16 -70.26 90.19
C LEU A 92 -64.74 -71.06 88.95
N LYS A 93 -65.36 -72.21 88.66
CA LYS A 93 -64.94 -73.13 87.57
C LYS A 93 -65.08 -72.57 86.15
N GLY A 94 -65.68 -71.39 86.00
CA GLY A 94 -65.77 -70.67 84.72
C GLY A 94 -65.00 -69.35 84.66
N ILE A 95 -64.38 -68.90 85.75
CA ILE A 95 -63.77 -67.57 85.80
C ILE A 95 -62.46 -67.57 85.01
N SER A 96 -62.48 -66.85 83.89
CA SER A 96 -61.36 -66.60 82.99
C SER A 96 -61.49 -65.20 82.39
N ILE A 97 -60.36 -64.63 81.99
CA ILE A 97 -60.27 -63.34 81.31
C ILE A 97 -60.56 -63.54 79.83
N SER A 98 -61.56 -62.83 79.31
CA SER A 98 -61.93 -62.92 77.89
C SER A 98 -60.76 -62.56 76.97
N GLY A 99 -60.48 -63.43 75.99
CA GLY A 99 -59.33 -63.29 75.09
C GLY A 99 -58.03 -63.91 75.60
N MET A 100 -58.01 -64.48 76.83
CA MET A 100 -56.84 -65.13 77.43
C MET A 100 -57.17 -66.55 77.87
N PRO A 101 -57.12 -67.55 76.98
CA PRO A 101 -57.46 -68.94 77.29
C PRO A 101 -56.60 -69.55 78.40
N SER A 102 -55.37 -69.05 78.60
CA SER A 102 -54.48 -69.48 79.68
C SER A 102 -54.93 -69.03 81.07
N SER A 103 -55.98 -68.19 81.16
CA SER A 103 -56.37 -67.57 82.41
C SER A 103 -57.27 -68.44 83.28
N TYR A 104 -57.02 -68.40 84.58
CA TYR A 104 -57.82 -69.16 85.55
C TYR A 104 -57.81 -68.51 86.94
N ALA A 105 -58.87 -68.77 87.70
CA ALA A 105 -59.02 -68.36 89.09
C ALA A 105 -58.61 -69.47 90.07
N TYR A 106 -58.02 -69.10 91.20
CA TYR A 106 -57.82 -70.00 92.35
C TYR A 106 -57.92 -69.20 93.66
N ILE A 107 -58.29 -69.89 94.75
CA ILE A 107 -58.47 -69.28 96.08
C ILE A 107 -57.63 -70.03 97.11
N PHE A 108 -57.04 -69.27 98.03
CA PHE A 108 -56.41 -69.83 99.23
C PHE A 108 -56.86 -69.10 100.48
N SER A 109 -56.81 -69.79 101.61
CA SER A 109 -57.12 -69.24 102.93
C SER A 109 -56.09 -68.18 103.31
N GLY A 110 -56.56 -67.01 103.73
CA GLY A 110 -55.67 -65.92 104.14
C GLY A 110 -54.99 -66.15 105.49
N THR A 111 -55.38 -67.19 106.25
CA THR A 111 -54.81 -67.48 107.58
C THR A 111 -53.61 -68.42 107.55
N ASP A 112 -53.65 -69.45 106.69
CA ASP A 112 -52.64 -70.51 106.63
C ASP A 112 -52.09 -70.76 105.21
N GLY A 113 -52.66 -70.09 104.21
CA GLY A 113 -52.23 -70.20 102.82
C GLY A 113 -52.62 -71.49 102.13
N THR A 114 -53.50 -72.28 102.76
CA THR A 114 -54.03 -73.52 102.20
C THR A 114 -54.96 -73.19 101.04
N MET A 115 -54.73 -73.80 99.87
CA MET A 115 -55.62 -73.62 98.71
C MET A 115 -57.01 -74.20 99.01
N LEU A 116 -58.01 -73.32 99.03
CA LEU A 116 -59.42 -73.68 99.20
C LEU A 116 -60.02 -74.13 97.86
N TYR A 117 -59.57 -73.53 96.77
CA TYR A 117 -59.95 -73.90 95.41
C TYR A 117 -58.80 -73.71 94.43
N HIS A 118 -58.64 -74.66 93.52
CA HIS A 118 -57.76 -74.54 92.37
C HIS A 118 -58.35 -75.36 91.21
N PRO A 119 -58.23 -74.95 89.93
CA PRO A 119 -58.80 -75.70 88.80
C PRO A 119 -58.25 -77.13 88.69
N THR A 120 -57.03 -77.33 89.16
CA THR A 120 -56.41 -78.66 89.35
C THR A 120 -56.74 -79.20 90.73
N ALA A 121 -57.61 -80.22 90.80
CA ALA A 121 -58.11 -80.80 92.05
C ALA A 121 -57.01 -81.25 93.02
N ASP A 122 -55.89 -81.79 92.50
CA ASP A 122 -54.74 -82.26 93.30
C ASP A 122 -54.02 -81.14 94.10
N LYS A 123 -54.38 -79.87 93.87
CA LYS A 123 -53.80 -78.72 94.57
C LYS A 123 -54.63 -78.24 95.74
N ILE A 124 -55.89 -78.64 95.83
CA ILE A 124 -56.79 -78.23 96.91
C ILE A 124 -56.31 -78.87 98.22
N GLY A 125 -56.21 -78.08 99.29
CA GLY A 125 -55.67 -78.52 100.58
C GLY A 125 -54.13 -78.44 100.69
N LEU A 126 -53.42 -78.05 99.64
CA LEU A 126 -51.97 -77.79 99.68
C LEU A 126 -51.68 -76.28 99.82
N PRO A 127 -50.54 -75.88 100.41
CA PRO A 127 -50.17 -74.48 100.50
C PRO A 127 -49.84 -73.89 99.12
N VAL A 128 -50.07 -72.59 98.93
CA VAL A 128 -49.77 -71.91 97.67
C VAL A 128 -48.29 -71.99 97.25
N GLU A 129 -48.05 -72.18 95.95
CA GLU A 129 -46.71 -72.48 95.43
C GLU A 129 -45.97 -71.26 94.89
N ASN A 130 -46.70 -70.33 94.26
CA ASN A 130 -46.11 -69.24 93.50
C ASN A 130 -45.68 -68.06 94.38
N ALA A 131 -44.66 -67.33 93.90
CA ALA A 131 -44.05 -66.23 94.65
C ALA A 131 -45.04 -65.09 94.95
N ALA A 132 -45.91 -64.79 93.98
CA ALA A 132 -46.98 -63.79 94.10
C ALA A 132 -47.93 -64.09 95.28
N ALA A 133 -48.49 -65.29 95.35
CA ALA A 133 -49.40 -65.70 96.42
C ALA A 133 -48.69 -65.79 97.78
N LYS A 134 -47.43 -66.25 97.83
CA LYS A 134 -46.63 -66.29 99.06
C LYS A 134 -46.31 -64.89 99.60
N GLN A 135 -46.04 -63.94 98.70
CA GLN A 135 -45.82 -62.55 99.07
C GLN A 135 -47.09 -61.96 99.70
N LEU A 136 -48.25 -62.18 99.08
CA LEU A 136 -49.54 -61.74 99.63
C LEU A 136 -49.82 -62.36 101.01
N LEU A 137 -49.54 -63.64 101.21
CA LEU A 137 -49.64 -64.30 102.52
C LEU A 137 -48.76 -63.67 103.59
N THR A 138 -47.54 -63.27 103.22
CA THR A 138 -46.62 -62.61 104.14
C THR A 138 -47.16 -61.23 104.54
N GLU A 139 -47.68 -60.46 103.59
CA GLU A 139 -48.28 -59.15 103.84
C GLU A 139 -49.55 -59.24 104.71
N ILE A 140 -50.40 -60.25 104.46
CA ILE A 140 -51.59 -60.53 105.28
C ILE A 140 -51.21 -60.93 106.72
N GLY A 141 -50.19 -61.78 106.88
CA GLY A 141 -49.67 -62.19 108.19
C GLY A 141 -49.06 -61.05 109.00
N GLU A 142 -48.58 -60.00 108.34
CA GLU A 142 -48.13 -58.74 108.97
C GLU A 142 -49.30 -57.79 109.33
N GLY A 143 -50.55 -58.18 109.07
CA GLY A 143 -51.76 -57.39 109.32
C GLY A 143 -52.06 -56.35 108.23
N LYS A 144 -51.42 -56.43 107.05
CA LYS A 144 -51.68 -55.53 105.92
C LYS A 144 -52.73 -56.15 104.99
N LYS A 145 -53.70 -55.34 104.56
CA LYS A 145 -54.63 -55.68 103.46
C LYS A 145 -54.27 -54.82 102.25
N PRO A 146 -53.34 -55.26 101.37
CA PRO A 146 -53.03 -54.51 100.16
C PRO A 146 -54.25 -54.41 99.24
N GLU A 147 -54.41 -53.25 98.61
CA GLU A 147 -55.48 -52.99 97.65
C GLU A 147 -55.37 -53.94 96.45
N PRO A 148 -56.49 -54.42 95.88
CA PRO A 148 -56.48 -55.25 94.68
C PRO A 148 -55.62 -54.64 93.57
N SER A 149 -54.67 -55.42 93.08
CA SER A 149 -53.75 -55.01 92.02
C SER A 149 -53.35 -56.22 91.17
N VAL A 150 -52.73 -55.95 90.03
CA VAL A 150 -52.03 -56.96 89.25
C VAL A 150 -50.58 -57.03 89.72
N ILE A 151 -50.09 -58.24 89.92
CA ILE A 151 -48.69 -58.54 90.21
C ILE A 151 -48.14 -59.44 89.12
N GLU A 152 -46.93 -59.11 88.70
CA GLU A 152 -46.18 -59.93 87.78
C GLU A 152 -45.33 -60.93 88.52
N TYR A 153 -45.30 -62.17 88.02
CA TYR A 153 -44.44 -63.19 88.56
C TYR A 153 -44.09 -64.21 87.50
N GLU A 154 -42.95 -64.87 87.68
CA GLU A 154 -42.57 -65.98 86.83
C GLU A 154 -43.01 -67.29 87.46
N PHE A 155 -43.67 -68.15 86.67
CA PHE A 155 -44.02 -69.49 87.09
C PHE A 155 -43.73 -70.49 85.97
N LYS A 156 -42.84 -71.45 86.26
CA LYS A 156 -42.39 -72.48 85.31
C LYS A 156 -41.84 -71.92 83.98
N GLY A 157 -41.06 -70.83 84.03
CA GLY A 157 -40.40 -70.24 82.86
C GLY A 157 -41.29 -69.33 82.01
N LYS A 158 -42.52 -69.03 82.47
CA LYS A 158 -43.42 -68.08 81.82
C LYS A 158 -43.70 -66.91 82.74
N GLN A 159 -43.67 -65.70 82.18
CA GLN A 159 -44.17 -64.50 82.84
C GLN A 159 -45.69 -64.63 82.96
N LYS A 160 -46.23 -64.47 84.16
CA LYS A 160 -47.64 -64.47 84.44
C LYS A 160 -48.03 -63.16 85.12
N TYR A 161 -49.21 -62.70 84.76
CA TYR A 161 -49.90 -61.62 85.46
C TYR A 161 -50.91 -62.27 86.38
N ALA A 162 -50.96 -61.86 87.64
CA ALA A 162 -51.95 -62.30 88.62
C ALA A 162 -52.62 -61.06 89.21
N ALA A 163 -53.91 -60.92 88.98
CA ALA A 163 -54.71 -60.00 89.76
C ALA A 163 -55.17 -60.71 91.04
N TYR A 164 -55.20 -59.99 92.16
CA TYR A 164 -55.62 -60.56 93.44
C TYR A 164 -56.68 -59.71 94.14
N TYR A 165 -57.50 -60.37 94.96
CA TYR A 165 -58.46 -59.77 95.88
C TYR A 165 -58.39 -60.48 97.23
N ILE A 166 -58.43 -59.72 98.32
CA ILE A 166 -58.35 -60.25 99.69
C ILE A 166 -59.72 -60.04 100.36
N GLY A 167 -60.34 -61.14 100.80
CA GLY A 167 -61.64 -61.14 101.45
C GLY A 167 -61.67 -60.36 102.77
N ASN A 168 -62.87 -60.10 103.28
CA ASN A 168 -63.04 -59.45 104.58
C ASN A 168 -62.50 -60.34 105.71
N GLU A 169 -61.84 -59.68 106.68
CA GLU A 169 -61.07 -60.33 107.75
C GLU A 169 -59.97 -61.30 107.25
N ALA A 170 -59.56 -61.18 105.98
CA ALA A 170 -58.61 -62.08 105.33
C ALA A 170 -59.05 -63.56 105.36
N ALA A 171 -60.36 -63.82 105.30
CA ALA A 171 -60.89 -65.18 105.25
C ALA A 171 -60.36 -65.97 104.03
N PHE A 172 -60.18 -65.29 102.89
CA PHE A 172 -59.66 -65.89 101.66
C PHE A 172 -58.90 -64.86 100.81
N VAL A 173 -58.14 -65.36 99.84
CA VAL A 173 -57.53 -64.57 98.77
C VAL A 173 -57.87 -65.21 97.43
N LEU A 174 -58.54 -64.44 96.57
CA LEU A 174 -58.83 -64.82 95.19
C LEU A 174 -57.71 -64.31 94.28
N ILE A 175 -57.20 -65.18 93.42
CA ILE A 175 -56.25 -64.81 92.38
C ILE A 175 -56.79 -65.26 91.02
N ILE A 176 -56.78 -64.34 90.06
CA ILE A 176 -56.98 -64.63 88.64
C ILE A 176 -55.65 -64.40 87.92
N THR A 177 -55.11 -65.41 87.26
CA THR A 177 -53.82 -65.31 86.57
C THR A 177 -53.92 -65.61 85.08
N ALA A 178 -53.06 -65.01 84.24
CA ALA A 178 -52.92 -65.23 82.79
C ALA A 178 -51.44 -65.22 82.34
N ASP A 179 -51.11 -65.87 81.21
CA ASP A 179 -49.76 -65.86 80.62
C ASP A 179 -49.45 -64.53 79.89
N GLY A 180 -48.28 -63.95 80.12
CA GLY A 180 -47.87 -62.65 79.57
C GLY A 180 -47.76 -62.59 78.04
N ASP A 181 -47.49 -63.71 77.37
CA ASP A 181 -47.45 -63.77 75.90
C ASP A 181 -48.84 -63.52 75.29
N GLU A 182 -49.91 -63.90 75.99
CA GLU A 182 -51.30 -63.66 75.57
C GLU A 182 -51.74 -62.23 75.91
N VAL A 183 -51.26 -61.69 77.04
CA VAL A 183 -51.46 -60.28 77.44
C VAL A 183 -50.98 -59.32 76.34
N PHE A 184 -49.86 -59.60 75.67
CA PHE A 184 -49.27 -58.70 74.68
C PHE A 184 -49.46 -59.09 73.20
N ALA A 185 -50.25 -60.13 72.90
CA ALA A 185 -50.41 -60.63 71.54
C ALA A 185 -50.93 -59.55 70.56
N SER A 186 -51.97 -58.79 70.95
CA SER A 186 -52.53 -57.71 70.13
C SER A 186 -51.58 -56.51 69.90
N LEU A 187 -50.55 -56.36 70.74
CA LEU A 187 -49.54 -55.30 70.61
C LEU A 187 -48.52 -55.60 69.51
N ASN A 188 -48.14 -56.86 69.37
CA ASN A 188 -47.20 -57.28 68.32
C ASN A 188 -47.82 -57.16 66.92
N GLU A 189 -49.12 -57.44 66.77
CA GLU A 189 -49.82 -57.27 65.49
C GLU A 189 -49.89 -55.79 65.06
N THR A 190 -50.23 -54.88 65.99
CA THR A 190 -50.30 -53.44 65.71
C THR A 190 -48.94 -52.85 65.29
N THR A 191 -47.86 -53.34 65.89
CA THR A 191 -46.49 -52.91 65.58
C THR A 191 -46.06 -53.35 64.17
N ASN A 192 -46.39 -54.58 63.77
CA ASN A 192 -46.06 -55.09 62.43
C ASN A 192 -46.80 -54.36 61.31
N TYR A 193 -48.11 -54.08 61.47
CA TYR A 193 -48.85 -53.30 60.47
C TYR A 193 -48.30 -51.88 60.28
N SER A 194 -47.85 -51.25 61.38
CA SER A 194 -47.23 -49.92 61.35
C SER A 194 -45.90 -49.90 60.58
N LEU A 195 -45.08 -50.95 60.72
CA LEU A 195 -43.81 -51.09 59.97
C LEU A 195 -44.02 -51.30 58.47
N ILE A 196 -45.00 -52.12 58.08
CA ILE A 196 -45.33 -52.35 56.67
C ILE A 196 -45.85 -51.07 56.01
N GLY A 197 -46.74 -50.33 56.69
CA GLY A 197 -47.24 -49.04 56.21
C GLY A 197 -46.13 -48.01 55.97
N ALA A 198 -45.15 -47.94 56.87
CA ALA A 198 -43.99 -47.07 56.73
C ALA A 198 -43.13 -47.42 55.51
N LEU A 199 -42.89 -48.71 55.24
CA LEU A 199 -42.14 -49.17 54.06
C LEU A 199 -42.83 -48.78 52.74
N ILE A 200 -44.16 -48.95 52.67
CA ILE A 200 -44.94 -48.58 51.47
C ILE A 200 -44.87 -47.06 51.25
N LEU A 201 -44.99 -46.26 52.31
CA LEU A 201 -44.92 -44.81 52.21
C LEU A 201 -43.54 -44.33 51.71
N ILE A 202 -42.44 -44.91 52.22
CA ILE A 202 -41.08 -44.64 51.74
C ILE A 202 -40.98 -44.94 50.24
N LEU A 203 -41.51 -46.08 49.78
CA LEU A 203 -41.47 -46.47 48.38
C LEU A 203 -42.19 -45.45 47.48
N VAL A 204 -43.42 -45.08 47.82
CA VAL A 204 -44.23 -44.11 47.05
C VAL A 204 -43.55 -42.75 46.98
N CYS A 205 -43.08 -42.24 48.13
CA CYS A 205 -42.36 -40.98 48.20
C CYS A 205 -41.06 -40.98 47.38
N SER A 206 -40.36 -42.10 47.33
CA SER A 206 -39.13 -42.26 46.54
C SER A 206 -39.42 -42.19 45.05
N VAL A 207 -40.44 -42.90 44.56
CA VAL A 207 -40.84 -42.86 43.15
C VAL A 207 -41.24 -41.44 42.75
N PHE A 208 -42.05 -40.78 43.57
CA PHE A 208 -42.51 -39.42 43.31
C PHE A 208 -41.35 -38.41 43.26
N THR A 209 -40.43 -38.49 44.22
CA THR A 209 -39.21 -37.67 44.26
C THR A 209 -38.35 -37.91 43.01
N PHE A 210 -38.17 -39.16 42.59
CA PHE A 210 -37.40 -39.48 41.39
C PHE A 210 -38.01 -38.86 40.12
N VAL A 211 -39.34 -38.94 39.98
CA VAL A 211 -40.06 -38.37 38.82
C VAL A 211 -39.91 -36.85 38.79
N ILE A 212 -40.21 -36.13 39.87
CA ILE A 212 -40.09 -34.66 39.92
C ILE A 212 -38.66 -34.23 39.62
N THR A 213 -37.68 -34.85 40.27
CA THR A 213 -36.27 -34.52 40.07
C THR A 213 -35.85 -34.82 38.63
N SER A 214 -36.37 -35.87 38.01
CA SER A 214 -36.11 -36.16 36.59
C SER A 214 -36.71 -35.13 35.63
N LEU A 215 -37.87 -34.55 35.97
CA LEU A 215 -38.55 -33.56 35.15
C LEU A 215 -37.84 -32.19 35.22
N MET A 216 -37.44 -31.76 36.42
CA MET A 216 -36.76 -30.48 36.64
C MET A 216 -35.37 -30.40 36.00
N PHE A 217 -34.58 -31.48 36.03
CA PHE A 217 -33.20 -31.45 35.54
C PHE A 217 -33.05 -31.76 34.05
N ARG A 218 -34.11 -32.22 33.38
CA ARG A 218 -34.05 -32.56 31.95
C ARG A 218 -33.81 -31.33 31.05
N PRO A 219 -34.50 -30.18 31.22
CA PRO A 219 -34.23 -28.95 30.47
C PRO A 219 -32.77 -28.49 30.55
N ILE A 220 -32.15 -28.56 31.74
CA ILE A 220 -30.74 -28.16 31.93
C ILE A 220 -29.80 -28.96 31.03
N GLY A 221 -30.04 -30.27 30.88
CA GLY A 221 -29.28 -31.11 29.95
C GLY A 221 -29.49 -30.74 28.48
N VAL A 222 -30.64 -30.18 28.11
CA VAL A 222 -30.87 -29.61 26.77
C VAL A 222 -30.04 -28.34 26.58
N ILE A 223 -30.05 -27.42 27.55
CA ILE A 223 -29.24 -26.19 27.49
C ILE A 223 -27.76 -26.50 27.33
N THR A 224 -27.24 -27.45 28.10
CA THR A 224 -25.83 -27.87 27.99
C THR A 224 -25.50 -28.41 26.60
N ARG A 225 -26.39 -29.20 25.98
CA ARG A 225 -26.18 -29.71 24.61
C ARG A 225 -26.18 -28.57 23.58
N VAL A 226 -27.06 -27.58 23.75
CA VAL A 226 -27.09 -26.39 22.88
C VAL A 226 -25.81 -25.57 23.02
N ILE A 227 -25.33 -25.34 24.24
CA ILE A 227 -24.07 -24.63 24.48
C ILE A 227 -22.89 -25.39 23.88
N ASN A 228 -22.84 -26.72 24.00
CA ASN A 228 -21.77 -27.51 23.38
C ASN A 228 -21.77 -27.35 21.86
N LYS A 229 -22.94 -27.36 21.20
CA LYS A 229 -23.02 -27.08 19.76
C LYS A 229 -22.50 -25.70 19.38
N ILE A 230 -22.85 -24.67 20.18
CA ILE A 230 -22.31 -23.32 19.99
C ILE A 230 -20.80 -23.30 20.18
N SER A 231 -20.26 -24.05 21.15
CA SER A 231 -18.82 -24.21 21.35
C SER A 231 -18.12 -24.93 20.19
N ASP A 232 -18.84 -25.80 19.48
CA ASP A 232 -18.39 -26.47 18.26
C ASP A 232 -18.60 -25.59 17.01
N MET A 233 -18.92 -24.30 17.20
CA MET A 233 -19.21 -23.34 16.12
C MET A 233 -20.43 -23.70 15.25
N ASP A 234 -21.33 -24.57 15.73
CA ASP A 234 -22.59 -24.91 15.07
C ASP A 234 -23.73 -24.03 15.61
N PHE A 235 -24.04 -22.99 14.83
CA PHE A 235 -25.04 -21.97 15.16
C PHE A 235 -26.40 -22.23 14.51
N ARG A 236 -26.57 -23.36 13.82
CA ARG A 236 -27.84 -23.72 13.18
C ARG A 236 -28.94 -23.92 14.21
N GLU A 237 -30.14 -23.51 13.82
CA GLU A 237 -31.31 -23.69 14.67
C GLU A 237 -31.67 -25.19 14.78
N ASN A 238 -31.99 -25.65 15.99
CA ASN A 238 -32.41 -27.04 16.22
C ASN A 238 -33.67 -27.14 17.09
N ASP A 239 -34.28 -28.32 17.11
CA ASP A 239 -35.52 -28.56 17.87
C ASP A 239 -35.33 -28.43 19.39
N ASP A 240 -34.15 -28.76 19.90
CA ASP A 240 -33.78 -28.59 21.31
C ASP A 240 -33.83 -27.10 21.73
N GLN A 241 -33.34 -26.18 20.88
CA GLN A 241 -33.42 -24.73 21.07
C GLN A 241 -34.87 -24.24 20.99
N LYS A 242 -35.63 -24.67 19.98
CA LYS A 242 -37.06 -24.31 19.85
C LYS A 242 -37.88 -24.72 21.06
N HIS A 243 -37.57 -25.89 21.62
CA HIS A 243 -38.21 -26.39 22.84
C HIS A 243 -37.82 -25.56 24.07
N MET A 244 -36.55 -25.18 24.22
CA MET A 244 -36.09 -24.33 25.31
C MET A 244 -36.75 -22.94 25.31
N LEU A 245 -36.89 -22.32 24.13
CA LEU A 245 -37.51 -21.00 23.97
C LEU A 245 -39.02 -20.98 24.29
N LYS A 246 -39.67 -22.15 24.40
CA LYS A 246 -41.07 -22.26 24.81
C LYS A 246 -41.25 -22.38 26.33
N GLN A 247 -40.18 -22.63 27.08
CA GLN A 247 -40.27 -22.75 28.54
C GLN A 247 -40.45 -21.38 29.19
N LYS A 248 -41.29 -21.31 30.22
CA LYS A 248 -41.64 -20.08 30.94
C LYS A 248 -40.99 -19.98 32.33
N ASP A 249 -40.10 -20.91 32.66
CA ASP A 249 -39.38 -20.96 33.92
C ASP A 249 -37.95 -20.39 33.78
N GLU A 250 -37.13 -20.53 34.82
CA GLU A 250 -35.73 -20.08 34.83
C GLU A 250 -34.90 -20.72 33.72
N THR A 251 -35.23 -21.94 33.28
CA THR A 251 -34.54 -22.60 32.18
C THR A 251 -34.92 -22.01 30.82
N GLY A 252 -36.14 -21.48 30.70
CA GLY A 252 -36.56 -20.64 29.57
C GLY A 252 -35.75 -19.34 29.47
N ILE A 253 -35.54 -18.65 30.60
CA ILE A 253 -34.69 -17.44 30.65
C ILE A 253 -33.26 -17.76 30.21
N MET A 254 -32.69 -18.87 30.71
CA MET A 254 -31.37 -19.35 30.26
C MET A 254 -31.37 -19.65 28.75
N GLY A 255 -32.44 -20.27 28.23
CA GLY A 255 -32.59 -20.54 26.81
C GLY A 255 -32.61 -19.26 25.96
N HIS A 256 -33.32 -18.22 26.39
CA HIS A 256 -33.32 -16.92 25.74
C HIS A 256 -31.94 -16.26 25.75
N ALA A 257 -31.24 -16.26 26.89
CA ALA A 257 -29.89 -15.69 26.99
C ALA A 257 -28.89 -16.40 26.05
N VAL A 258 -28.92 -17.74 26.00
CA VAL A 258 -28.10 -18.53 25.07
C VAL A 258 -28.47 -18.26 23.61
N ASN A 259 -29.76 -18.08 23.31
CA ASN A 259 -30.22 -17.73 21.96
C ASN A 259 -29.74 -16.34 21.54
N THR A 260 -29.81 -15.34 22.42
CA THR A 260 -29.28 -14.00 22.16
C THR A 260 -27.78 -14.06 21.88
N LEU A 261 -27.00 -14.75 22.71
CA LEU A 261 -25.57 -14.96 22.47
C LEU A 261 -25.30 -15.62 21.10
N ARG A 262 -26.11 -16.61 20.72
CA ARG A 262 -26.02 -17.26 19.40
C ARG A 262 -26.20 -16.25 18.27
N LEU A 263 -27.24 -15.42 18.34
CA LEU A 263 -27.56 -14.43 17.32
C LEU A 263 -26.47 -13.36 17.19
N GLU A 264 -25.94 -12.88 18.32
CA GLU A 264 -24.81 -11.93 18.33
C GLU A 264 -23.54 -12.53 17.70
N LEU A 265 -23.23 -13.81 18.00
CA LEU A 265 -22.08 -14.50 17.38
C LEU A 265 -22.28 -14.71 15.87
N ILE A 266 -23.51 -15.02 15.42
CA ILE A 266 -23.84 -15.08 14.00
C ILE A 266 -23.61 -13.72 13.33
N ASP A 267 -24.04 -12.63 13.97
CA ASP A 267 -23.88 -11.28 13.43
C ASP A 267 -22.41 -10.87 13.33
N ILE A 268 -21.61 -11.12 14.38
CA ILE A 268 -20.16 -10.91 14.36
C ILE A 268 -19.51 -11.69 13.21
N ALA A 269 -19.85 -12.98 13.06
CA ALA A 269 -19.30 -13.81 11.98
C ALA A 269 -19.66 -13.25 10.58
N LYS A 270 -20.90 -12.75 10.40
CA LYS A 270 -21.32 -12.10 9.15
C LYS A 270 -20.57 -10.79 8.89
N GLN A 271 -20.38 -9.96 9.91
CA GLN A 271 -19.61 -8.72 9.80
C GLN A 271 -18.14 -8.99 9.45
N ILE A 272 -17.50 -9.96 10.11
CA ILE A 272 -16.13 -10.37 9.79
C ILE A 272 -16.05 -10.89 8.35
N LYS A 273 -17.02 -11.69 7.90
CA LYS A 273 -17.08 -12.15 6.50
C LYS A 273 -17.11 -10.98 5.52
N GLY A 274 -18.00 -10.02 5.75
CA GLY A 274 -18.13 -8.83 4.89
C GLY A 274 -16.86 -7.99 4.87
N LYS A 275 -16.25 -7.73 6.03
CA LYS A 275 -15.00 -6.96 6.14
C LYS A 275 -13.79 -7.68 5.58
N SER A 276 -13.74 -9.01 5.69
CA SER A 276 -12.71 -9.84 5.05
C SER A 276 -12.79 -9.75 3.53
N GLN A 277 -14.00 -9.78 2.97
CA GLN A 277 -14.23 -9.63 1.52
C GLN A 277 -13.83 -8.22 1.04
N GLU A 278 -14.25 -7.16 1.74
CA GLU A 278 -13.83 -5.78 1.43
C GLU A 278 -12.30 -5.63 1.47
N LEU A 279 -11.63 -6.27 2.44
CA LEU A 279 -10.18 -6.26 2.57
C LEU A 279 -9.50 -7.01 1.41
N TYR A 280 -10.04 -8.16 1.00
CA TYR A 280 -9.57 -8.92 -0.15
C TYR A 280 -9.62 -8.08 -1.43
N GLU A 281 -10.78 -7.48 -1.73
CA GLU A 281 -10.99 -6.64 -2.91
C GLU A 281 -10.08 -5.40 -2.90
N SER A 282 -9.93 -4.75 -1.74
CA SER A 282 -9.04 -3.59 -1.57
C SER A 282 -7.57 -3.97 -1.80
N SER A 283 -7.17 -5.14 -1.33
CA SER A 283 -5.82 -5.68 -1.53
C SER A 283 -5.54 -6.02 -3.00
N GLU A 284 -6.50 -6.59 -3.71
CA GLU A 284 -6.39 -6.91 -5.14
C GLU A 284 -6.30 -5.62 -5.97
N ALA A 285 -7.14 -4.63 -5.67
CA ALA A 285 -7.09 -3.32 -6.28
C ALA A 285 -5.74 -2.62 -6.03
N LEU A 286 -5.21 -2.69 -4.80
CA LEU A 286 -3.90 -2.15 -4.46
C LEU A 286 -2.78 -2.86 -5.22
N SER A 287 -2.82 -4.20 -5.33
CA SER A 287 -1.86 -4.98 -6.11
C SER A 287 -1.86 -4.57 -7.58
N THR A 288 -3.04 -4.42 -8.17
CA THR A 288 -3.22 -3.97 -9.56
C THR A 288 -2.66 -2.56 -9.77
N GLY A 289 -3.05 -1.60 -8.92
CA GLY A 289 -2.54 -0.22 -9.01
C GLY A 289 -1.03 -0.12 -8.78
N THR A 290 -0.47 -1.00 -7.95
CA THR A 290 0.98 -1.10 -7.77
C THR A 290 1.66 -1.60 -9.04
N SER A 291 1.09 -2.63 -9.69
CA SER A 291 1.59 -3.13 -10.98
C SER A 291 1.53 -2.07 -12.08
N GLU A 292 0.45 -1.31 -12.17
CA GLU A 292 0.33 -0.21 -13.13
C GLU A 292 1.37 0.88 -12.85
N THR A 293 1.64 1.17 -11.58
CA THR A 293 2.65 2.15 -11.17
C THR A 293 4.06 1.69 -11.54
N VAL A 294 4.39 0.40 -11.40
CA VAL A 294 5.67 -0.16 -11.88
C VAL A 294 5.85 0.11 -13.37
N THR A 295 4.84 -0.19 -14.19
CA THR A 295 4.90 0.07 -15.63
C THR A 295 5.05 1.56 -15.95
N ALA A 296 4.39 2.45 -15.19
CA ALA A 296 4.57 3.89 -15.36
C ALA A 296 6.00 4.34 -15.01
N VAL A 297 6.59 3.79 -13.95
CA VAL A 297 7.99 4.07 -13.56
C VAL A 297 8.97 3.56 -14.63
N GLU A 298 8.76 2.36 -15.18
CA GLU A 298 9.58 1.85 -16.30
C GLU A 298 9.50 2.77 -17.53
N GLN A 299 8.33 3.34 -17.83
CA GLN A 299 8.19 4.34 -18.90
C GLN A 299 8.97 5.62 -18.60
N VAL A 300 8.97 6.07 -17.34
CA VAL A 300 9.77 7.22 -16.89
C VAL A 300 11.26 6.93 -17.02
N GLU A 301 11.74 5.75 -16.62
CA GLU A 301 13.15 5.34 -16.79
C GLU A 301 13.58 5.31 -18.26
N ASN A 302 12.71 4.82 -19.15
CA ASN A 302 12.96 4.86 -20.60
C ASN A 302 13.06 6.32 -21.11
N ALA A 303 12.17 7.21 -20.64
CA ALA A 303 12.22 8.62 -21.00
C ALA A 303 13.51 9.30 -20.49
N ILE A 304 13.92 9.01 -19.25
CA ILE A 304 15.19 9.45 -18.65
C ILE A 304 16.37 9.00 -19.52
N THR A 305 16.39 7.75 -19.97
CA THR A 305 17.45 7.21 -20.83
C THR A 305 17.53 7.96 -22.16
N GLU A 306 16.39 8.24 -22.80
CA GLU A 306 16.35 9.03 -24.04
C GLU A 306 16.78 10.48 -23.80
N ILE A 307 16.42 11.10 -22.67
CA ILE A 307 16.88 12.44 -22.30
C ILE A 307 18.41 12.44 -22.07
N ALA A 308 18.96 11.45 -21.36
CA ALA A 308 20.41 11.32 -21.15
C ALA A 308 21.18 11.25 -22.47
N LYS A 309 20.67 10.43 -23.39
CA LYS A 309 21.22 10.29 -24.74
C LYS A 309 21.10 11.60 -25.52
N GLY A 310 19.94 12.26 -25.45
CA GLY A 310 19.70 13.57 -26.05
C GLY A 310 20.66 14.64 -25.53
N ALA A 311 20.87 14.71 -24.22
CA ALA A 311 21.82 15.62 -23.57
C ALA A 311 23.26 15.35 -24.01
N THR A 312 23.65 14.07 -24.12
CA THR A 312 24.98 13.68 -24.63
C THR A 312 25.17 14.10 -26.09
N SER A 313 24.18 13.84 -26.95
CA SER A 313 24.20 14.27 -28.35
C SER A 313 24.26 15.80 -28.45
N GLN A 314 23.46 16.51 -27.65
CA GLN A 314 23.47 17.97 -27.59
C GLN A 314 24.84 18.51 -27.17
N ALA A 315 25.49 17.93 -26.16
CA ALA A 315 26.83 18.32 -25.75
C ALA A 315 27.85 18.15 -26.89
N GLN A 316 27.79 17.03 -27.60
CA GLN A 316 28.68 16.75 -28.73
C GLN A 316 28.44 17.69 -29.91
N GLU A 317 27.19 17.95 -30.29
CA GLU A 317 26.83 18.90 -31.35
C GLU A 317 27.24 20.32 -30.97
N THR A 318 27.06 20.71 -29.70
CA THR A 318 27.45 22.03 -29.19
C THR A 318 28.98 22.20 -29.21
N GLN A 319 29.73 21.15 -28.87
CA GLN A 319 31.19 21.15 -29.00
C GLN A 319 31.63 21.34 -30.46
N SER A 320 31.01 20.63 -31.41
CA SER A 320 31.27 20.84 -32.84
C SER A 320 30.87 22.24 -33.30
N ALA A 321 29.78 22.80 -32.78
CA ALA A 321 29.37 24.17 -33.07
C ALA A 321 30.41 25.18 -32.57
N SER A 322 30.92 25.00 -31.35
CA SER A 322 32.01 25.81 -30.77
C SER A 322 33.25 25.82 -31.67
N GLU A 323 33.69 24.65 -32.13
CA GLU A 323 34.83 24.51 -33.06
C GLU A 323 34.59 25.25 -34.38
N ASN A 324 33.38 25.15 -34.95
CA ASN A 324 33.02 25.87 -36.17
C ASN A 324 32.99 27.39 -35.95
N VAL A 325 32.56 27.87 -34.79
CA VAL A 325 32.57 29.30 -34.46
C VAL A 325 33.99 29.84 -34.29
N VAL A 326 34.92 29.03 -33.79
CA VAL A 326 36.36 29.36 -33.78
C VAL A 326 36.88 29.46 -35.21
N LEU A 327 36.58 28.47 -36.07
CA LEU A 327 36.94 28.49 -37.49
C LEU A 327 36.40 29.72 -38.22
N MET A 328 35.14 30.09 -37.96
CA MET A 328 34.53 31.33 -38.48
C MET A 328 35.33 32.57 -38.08
N GLY A 329 35.82 32.63 -36.85
CA GLY A 329 36.67 33.72 -36.38
C GLY A 329 37.94 33.89 -37.20
N ASN A 330 38.64 32.78 -37.40
CA ASN A 330 39.87 32.78 -38.20
C ASN A 330 39.60 33.23 -39.64
N MET A 331 38.54 32.72 -40.27
CA MET A 331 38.16 33.13 -41.64
C MET A 331 37.79 34.63 -41.73
N ILE A 332 37.14 35.18 -40.71
CA ILE A 332 36.82 36.61 -40.65
C ILE A 332 38.09 37.46 -40.51
N GLU A 333 39.05 37.02 -39.69
CA GLU A 333 40.33 37.70 -39.52
C GLU A 333 41.17 37.67 -40.80
N GLU A 334 41.21 36.53 -41.50
CA GLU A 334 41.82 36.40 -42.82
C GLU A 334 41.14 37.33 -43.84
N ALA A 335 39.80 37.37 -43.87
CA ALA A 335 39.06 38.26 -44.76
C ALA A 335 39.34 39.75 -44.48
N ASN A 336 39.46 40.15 -43.21
CA ASN A 336 39.84 41.52 -42.84
C ASN A 336 41.26 41.86 -43.32
N THR A 337 42.20 40.92 -43.21
CA THR A 337 43.56 41.09 -43.73
C THR A 337 43.55 41.28 -45.24
N GLU A 338 42.77 40.47 -45.97
CA GLU A 338 42.67 40.58 -47.42
C GLU A 338 42.01 41.88 -47.88
N VAL A 339 40.99 42.36 -47.15
CA VAL A 339 40.38 43.68 -47.36
C VAL A 339 41.41 44.80 -47.22
N GLU A 340 42.30 44.74 -46.24
CA GLU A 340 43.35 45.75 -46.06
C GLU A 340 44.42 45.70 -47.16
N ASN A 341 44.79 44.49 -47.62
CA ASN A 341 45.66 44.30 -48.79
C ASN A 341 45.03 44.89 -50.05
N LEU A 342 43.76 44.59 -50.31
CA LEU A 342 43.01 45.16 -51.44
C LEU A 342 42.93 46.69 -51.37
N ARG A 343 42.70 47.24 -50.17
CA ARG A 343 42.68 48.70 -49.95
C ARG A 343 44.02 49.33 -50.29
N THR A 344 45.12 48.70 -49.88
CA THR A 344 46.48 49.15 -50.16
C THR A 344 46.79 49.10 -51.66
N ASN A 345 46.44 48.00 -52.33
CA ASN A 345 46.62 47.83 -53.78
C ASN A 345 45.80 48.84 -54.57
N ALA A 346 44.53 49.07 -54.20
CA ALA A 346 43.68 50.05 -54.86
C ALA A 346 44.23 51.48 -54.74
N ARG A 347 44.82 51.85 -53.59
CA ARG A 347 45.52 53.13 -53.42
C ARG A 347 46.73 53.24 -54.35
N ALA A 348 47.59 52.22 -54.37
CA ALA A 348 48.77 52.20 -55.24
C ALA A 348 48.38 52.32 -56.73
N MET A 349 47.33 51.62 -57.17
CA MET A 349 46.81 51.73 -58.53
C MET A 349 46.28 53.14 -58.84
N ARG A 350 45.59 53.76 -57.88
CA ARG A 350 45.06 55.13 -58.04
C ARG A 350 46.19 56.15 -58.19
N ASP A 351 47.24 56.03 -57.38
CA ASP A 351 48.39 56.93 -57.44
C ASP A 351 49.18 56.76 -58.75
N ALA A 352 49.36 55.51 -59.20
CA ALA A 352 49.94 55.22 -60.51
C ALA A 352 49.08 55.77 -61.67
N GLY A 353 47.75 55.63 -61.59
CA GLY A 353 46.81 56.18 -62.57
C GLY A 353 46.86 57.71 -62.65
N ASN A 354 46.90 58.40 -61.52
CA ASN A 354 47.06 59.86 -61.49
C ASN A 354 48.40 60.29 -62.09
N SER A 355 49.48 59.57 -61.79
CA SER A 355 50.81 59.85 -62.34
C SER A 355 50.84 59.69 -63.87
N ALA A 356 50.18 58.66 -64.40
CA ALA A 356 50.06 58.44 -65.84
C ALA A 356 49.28 59.57 -66.54
N VAL A 357 48.20 60.07 -65.92
CA VAL A 357 47.45 61.22 -66.45
C VAL A 357 48.33 62.48 -66.52
N THR A 358 49.11 62.78 -65.48
CA THR A 358 50.04 63.91 -65.49
C THR A 358 51.10 63.80 -66.60
N ILE A 359 51.68 62.61 -66.80
CA ILE A 359 52.65 62.37 -67.88
C ILE A 359 52.01 62.58 -69.26
N LEU A 360 50.75 62.18 -69.46
CA LEU A 360 50.03 62.38 -70.72
C LEU A 360 49.72 63.86 -70.98
N GLU A 361 49.41 64.64 -69.94
CA GLU A 361 49.24 66.10 -70.05
C GLU A 361 50.54 66.77 -70.48
N GLU A 362 51.68 66.39 -69.89
CA GLU A 362 53.00 66.87 -70.30
C GLU A 362 53.31 66.49 -71.75
N LEU A 363 53.02 65.25 -72.15
CA LEU A 363 53.22 64.78 -73.52
C LEU A 363 52.35 65.53 -74.53
N GLY A 364 51.11 65.88 -74.16
CA GLY A 364 50.24 66.75 -74.96
C GLY A 364 50.85 68.13 -75.18
N GLN A 365 51.43 68.74 -74.14
CA GLN A 365 52.15 70.01 -74.27
C GLN A 365 53.37 69.90 -75.19
N ILE A 366 54.16 68.83 -75.07
CA ILE A 366 55.32 68.56 -75.94
C ILE A 366 54.88 68.41 -77.40
N ASN A 367 53.78 67.70 -77.68
CA ASN A 367 53.23 67.58 -79.02
C ASN A 367 52.83 68.94 -79.59
N GLN A 368 52.18 69.79 -78.80
CA GLN A 368 51.78 71.14 -79.23
C GLN A 368 53.00 72.02 -79.54
N GLN A 369 54.05 71.97 -78.70
CA GLN A 369 55.32 72.65 -78.96
C GLN A 369 55.98 72.14 -80.24
N THR A 370 55.95 70.83 -80.47
CA THR A 370 56.52 70.20 -81.67
C THR A 370 55.75 70.62 -82.93
N LYS A 371 54.40 70.69 -82.89
CA LYS A 371 53.59 71.22 -84.00
C LYS A 371 53.98 72.67 -84.34
N ALA A 372 54.11 73.53 -83.33
CA ALA A 372 54.50 74.92 -83.51
C ALA A 372 55.92 75.04 -84.11
N ALA A 373 56.87 74.24 -83.63
CA ALA A 373 58.23 74.21 -84.19
C ALA A 373 58.23 73.77 -85.65
N MET A 374 57.47 72.73 -86.01
CA MET A 374 57.36 72.26 -87.41
C MET A 374 56.75 73.32 -88.33
N GLU A 375 55.75 74.08 -87.88
CA GLU A 375 55.17 75.18 -88.66
C GLU A 375 56.19 76.29 -88.95
N VAL A 376 57.03 76.62 -87.97
CA VAL A 376 58.13 77.59 -88.15
C VAL A 376 59.13 77.08 -89.18
N ILE A 377 59.56 75.82 -89.08
CA ILE A 377 60.52 75.25 -90.04
C ILE A 377 59.91 75.19 -91.44
N TYR A 378 58.65 74.77 -91.57
CA TYR A 378 57.93 74.75 -92.86
C TYR A 378 57.93 76.12 -93.54
N LYS A 379 57.59 77.17 -92.78
CA LYS A 379 57.61 78.54 -93.28
C LYS A 379 59.02 78.97 -93.69
N GLN A 380 60.03 78.65 -92.89
CA GLN A 380 61.42 79.01 -93.16
C GLN A 380 61.95 78.30 -94.41
N THR A 381 61.64 77.02 -94.60
CA THR A 381 62.02 76.25 -95.79
C THR A 381 61.35 76.78 -97.05
N ASN A 382 60.08 77.16 -97.00
CA ASN A 382 59.43 77.82 -98.15
C ASN A 382 60.09 79.16 -98.51
N VAL A 383 60.45 79.98 -97.53
CA VAL A 383 61.20 81.23 -97.77
C VAL A 383 62.56 80.95 -98.42
N THR A 384 63.25 79.89 -97.99
CA THR A 384 64.51 79.44 -98.60
C THR A 384 64.29 78.99 -100.05
N ASN A 385 63.22 78.23 -100.32
CA ASN A 385 62.86 77.79 -101.67
C ASN A 385 62.57 78.98 -102.62
N GLU A 386 61.77 79.94 -102.15
CA GLU A 386 61.50 81.18 -102.90
C GLU A 386 62.78 81.98 -103.16
N SER A 387 63.69 82.02 -102.19
CA SER A 387 64.99 82.69 -102.34
C SER A 387 65.87 81.97 -103.37
N ALA A 388 65.87 80.64 -103.36
CA ALA A 388 66.59 79.83 -104.35
C ALA A 388 66.04 80.03 -105.76
N GLN A 389 64.71 80.09 -105.94
CA GLN A 389 64.08 80.42 -107.22
C GLN A 389 64.49 81.81 -107.73
N LYS A 390 64.49 82.82 -106.87
CA LYS A 390 64.98 84.16 -107.26
C LYS A 390 66.45 84.16 -107.66
N ILE A 391 67.29 83.37 -106.98
CA ILE A 391 68.70 83.22 -107.37
C ILE A 391 68.81 82.50 -108.72
N LYS A 392 67.95 81.50 -109.01
CA LYS A 392 67.87 80.85 -110.31
C LYS A 392 67.57 81.84 -111.42
N GLU A 393 66.51 82.64 -111.27
CA GLU A 393 66.14 83.70 -112.22
C GLU A 393 67.29 84.70 -112.43
N ALA A 394 67.95 85.13 -111.36
CA ALA A 394 69.11 86.01 -111.45
C ALA A 394 70.29 85.35 -112.19
N THR A 395 70.49 84.05 -112.00
CA THR A 395 71.56 83.27 -112.64
C THR A 395 71.28 83.08 -114.13
N GLU A 396 70.02 82.85 -114.52
CA GLU A 396 69.58 82.82 -115.94
C GLU A 396 69.89 84.15 -116.64
N ILE A 397 69.59 85.29 -116.00
CA ILE A 397 69.94 86.62 -116.52
C ILE A 397 71.47 86.78 -116.67
N ILE A 398 72.26 86.28 -115.72
CA ILE A 398 73.74 86.31 -115.82
C ILE A 398 74.22 85.45 -116.98
N THR A 399 73.64 84.27 -117.19
CA THR A 399 73.93 83.40 -118.34
C THR A 399 73.61 84.10 -119.65
N ASP A 400 72.44 84.74 -119.77
CA ASP A 400 72.03 85.50 -120.95
C ASP A 400 72.99 86.66 -121.24
N ILE A 401 73.36 87.44 -120.20
CA ILE A 401 74.34 88.54 -120.32
C ILE A 401 75.70 87.98 -120.75
N ALA A 402 76.13 86.84 -120.19
CA ALA A 402 77.39 86.21 -120.55
C ALA A 402 77.38 85.71 -122.00
N GLU A 403 76.28 85.13 -122.49
CA GLU A 403 76.14 84.72 -123.90
C GLU A 403 76.11 85.91 -124.86
N GLU A 404 75.37 86.97 -124.52
CA GLU A 404 75.35 88.22 -125.30
C GLU A 404 76.73 88.87 -125.33
N THR A 405 77.43 88.91 -124.19
CA THR A 405 78.81 89.43 -124.09
C THR A 405 79.78 88.57 -124.91
N ASN A 406 79.63 87.24 -124.89
CA ASN A 406 80.43 86.32 -125.69
C ASN A 406 80.23 86.57 -127.20
N LEU A 407 78.99 86.74 -127.64
CA LEU A 407 78.62 87.08 -129.03
C LEU A 407 79.15 88.45 -129.45
N LEU A 408 78.99 89.48 -128.61
CA LEU A 408 79.55 90.81 -128.84
C LEU A 408 81.07 90.76 -128.96
N SER A 409 81.72 89.99 -128.08
CA SER A 409 83.18 89.85 -128.05
C SER A 409 83.71 89.04 -129.22
N LEU A 410 82.96 88.04 -129.70
CA LEU A 410 83.26 87.29 -130.91
C LEU A 410 83.15 88.20 -132.15
N ASN A 411 82.07 88.99 -132.26
CA ASN A 411 81.90 89.98 -133.32
C ASN A 411 83.01 91.04 -133.30
N ALA A 412 83.40 91.52 -132.12
CA ALA A 412 84.52 92.45 -131.95
C ALA A 412 85.87 91.81 -132.31
N SER A 413 86.10 90.54 -131.95
CA SER A 413 87.30 89.77 -132.33
C SER A 413 87.39 89.57 -133.85
N ILE A 414 86.26 89.29 -134.52
CA ILE A 414 86.17 89.15 -135.98
C ILE A 414 86.50 90.49 -136.66
N GLU A 415 85.90 91.60 -136.22
CA GLU A 415 86.12 92.92 -136.84
C GLU A 415 87.54 93.45 -136.55
N ALA A 416 88.11 93.14 -135.38
CA ALA A 416 89.50 93.42 -135.06
C ALA A 416 90.49 92.60 -135.91
N ALA A 417 90.18 91.33 -136.23
CA ALA A 417 90.94 90.54 -137.19
C ALA A 417 90.84 91.10 -138.63
N ARG A 418 89.69 91.70 -138.97
CA ARG A 418 89.43 92.34 -140.27
C ARG A 418 90.23 93.64 -140.48
N ALA A 419 90.52 94.37 -139.42
CA ALA A 419 91.33 95.60 -139.43
C ALA A 419 92.86 95.36 -139.52
N GLY A 420 93.32 94.10 -139.57
CA GLY A 420 94.74 93.75 -139.73
C GLY A 420 95.63 94.25 -138.59
N GLU A 421 96.86 94.70 -138.91
CA GLU A 421 97.87 95.12 -137.91
C GLU A 421 97.41 96.27 -137.00
N GLN A 422 96.48 97.13 -137.43
CA GLN A 422 95.92 98.22 -136.61
C GLN A 422 94.91 97.72 -135.56
N GLY A 423 94.28 96.56 -135.76
CA GLY A 423 93.27 95.98 -134.87
C GLY A 423 93.83 95.04 -133.79
N ARG A 424 95.14 94.78 -133.81
CA ARG A 424 95.79 93.72 -133.02
C ARG A 424 95.63 93.91 -131.50
N GLY A 425 95.69 95.14 -130.99
CA GLY A 425 95.44 95.45 -129.58
C GLY A 425 93.97 95.23 -129.17
N PHE A 426 93.03 95.59 -130.05
CA PHE A 426 91.59 95.35 -129.84
C PHE A 426 91.23 93.87 -129.88
N ALA A 427 91.87 93.08 -130.76
CA ALA A 427 91.66 91.64 -130.84
C ALA A 427 92.07 90.93 -129.54
N VAL A 428 93.15 91.35 -128.88
CA VAL A 428 93.57 90.79 -127.58
C VAL A 428 92.55 91.10 -126.48
N VAL A 429 92.01 92.33 -126.45
CA VAL A 429 90.98 92.72 -125.47
C VAL A 429 89.67 91.95 -125.73
N ALA A 430 89.25 91.82 -126.98
CA ALA A 430 88.06 91.06 -127.35
C ALA A 430 88.22 89.55 -127.09
N ALA A 431 89.39 88.95 -127.31
CA ALA A 431 89.63 87.56 -126.90
C ALA A 431 89.58 87.40 -125.36
N GLN A 432 90.05 88.39 -124.60
CA GLN A 432 90.01 88.36 -123.14
C GLN A 432 88.59 88.54 -122.58
N ILE A 433 87.78 89.43 -123.18
CA ILE A 433 86.35 89.60 -122.84
C ILE A 433 85.56 88.33 -123.20
N GLN A 434 85.86 87.70 -124.35
CA GLN A 434 85.25 86.43 -124.75
C GLN A 434 85.52 85.35 -123.69
N LYS A 435 86.79 85.24 -123.26
CA LYS A 435 87.19 84.29 -122.22
C LYS A 435 86.51 84.56 -120.86
N LEU A 436 86.38 85.84 -120.47
CA LEU A 436 85.65 86.24 -119.25
C LEU A 436 84.15 85.91 -119.35
N ALA A 437 83.55 86.07 -120.53
CA ALA A 437 82.17 85.72 -120.80
C ALA A 437 81.93 84.21 -120.74
N GLU A 438 82.81 83.40 -121.36
CA GLU A 438 82.79 81.93 -121.26
C GLU A 438 82.96 81.47 -119.79
N GLN A 439 83.89 82.07 -119.04
CA GLN A 439 84.07 81.79 -117.61
C GLN A 439 82.86 82.19 -116.75
N SER A 440 82.18 83.29 -117.11
CA SER A 440 80.96 83.75 -116.44
C SER A 440 79.79 82.81 -116.71
N ASN A 441 79.64 82.33 -117.94
CA ASN A 441 78.63 81.34 -118.32
C ASN A 441 78.87 80.00 -117.61
N GLU A 442 80.11 79.52 -117.57
CA GLU A 442 80.47 78.30 -116.82
C GLU A 442 80.20 78.44 -115.31
N SER A 443 80.54 79.59 -114.71
CA SER A 443 80.24 79.86 -113.30
C SER A 443 78.74 79.96 -113.03
N ALA A 444 77.97 80.58 -113.94
CA ALA A 444 76.52 80.67 -113.85
C ALA A 444 75.88 79.27 -113.94
N ARG A 445 76.33 78.39 -114.84
CA ARG A 445 75.87 76.99 -114.90
C ARG A 445 76.16 76.21 -113.62
N GLN A 446 77.33 76.43 -112.99
CA GLN A 446 77.66 75.81 -111.71
C GLN A 446 76.73 76.30 -110.58
N ILE A 447 76.43 77.61 -110.54
CA ILE A 447 75.46 78.18 -109.60
C ILE A 447 74.07 77.61 -109.87
N GLU A 448 73.64 77.53 -111.13
CA GLU A 448 72.35 76.96 -111.52
C GLU A 448 72.21 75.49 -111.04
N ALA A 449 73.26 74.68 -111.22
CA ALA A 449 73.28 73.31 -110.72
C ALA A 449 73.12 73.24 -109.19
N ILE A 450 73.86 74.08 -108.45
CA ILE A 450 73.75 74.17 -106.97
C ILE A 450 72.35 74.59 -106.54
N ILE A 451 71.75 75.57 -107.23
CA ILE A 451 70.41 76.08 -106.92
C ILE A 451 69.33 75.04 -107.23
N ASN A 452 69.44 74.31 -108.34
CA ASN A 452 68.51 73.22 -108.64
C ASN A 452 68.57 72.13 -107.56
N THR A 453 69.77 71.76 -107.08
CA THR A 453 69.91 70.84 -105.93
C THR A 453 69.32 71.43 -104.64
N LEU A 454 69.48 72.73 -104.40
CA LEU A 454 68.94 73.40 -103.21
C LEU A 454 67.39 73.41 -103.23
N ILE A 455 66.78 73.68 -104.39
CA ILE A 455 65.33 73.58 -104.60
C ILE A 455 64.84 72.15 -104.35
N GLU A 456 65.50 71.15 -104.94
CA GLU A 456 65.15 69.73 -104.77
C GLU A 456 65.22 69.29 -103.29
N GLU A 457 66.30 69.60 -102.57
CA GLU A 457 66.43 69.29 -101.14
C GLU A 457 65.45 70.09 -100.26
N SER A 458 65.08 71.30 -100.67
CA SER A 458 64.06 72.11 -100.00
C SER A 458 62.66 71.51 -100.18
N GLU A 459 62.29 71.07 -101.39
CA GLU A 459 61.02 70.39 -101.66
C GLU A 459 60.92 69.07 -100.88
N LYS A 460 62.02 68.30 -100.83
CA LYS A 460 62.11 67.07 -100.03
C LYS A 460 61.96 67.34 -98.53
N SER A 461 62.50 68.46 -98.04
CA SER A 461 62.33 68.89 -96.65
C SER A 461 60.87 69.25 -96.35
N VAL A 462 60.18 69.92 -97.28
CA VAL A 462 58.74 70.24 -97.18
C VAL A 462 57.89 68.96 -97.12
N ASP A 463 58.16 67.97 -97.98
CA ASP A 463 57.44 66.69 -97.96
C ASP A 463 57.68 65.93 -96.65
N THR A 464 58.92 65.90 -96.17
CA THR A 464 59.28 65.31 -94.88
C THR A 464 58.51 65.97 -93.73
N MET A 465 58.40 67.30 -93.72
CA MET A 465 57.63 68.03 -92.69
C MET A 465 56.13 67.72 -92.75
N LYS A 466 55.57 67.52 -93.95
CA LYS A 466 54.17 67.11 -94.11
C LYS A 466 53.95 65.72 -93.49
N ASN A 467 54.84 64.77 -93.77
CA ASN A 467 54.78 63.43 -93.17
C ASN A 467 54.92 63.49 -91.65
N VAL A 468 55.84 64.29 -91.11
CA VAL A 468 56.01 64.49 -89.65
C VAL A 468 54.75 65.11 -89.03
N LYS A 469 54.12 66.08 -89.70
CA LYS A 469 52.86 66.67 -89.24
C LYS A 469 51.74 65.63 -89.11
N GLU A 470 51.57 64.76 -90.11
CA GLU A 470 50.60 63.67 -90.04
C GLU A 470 50.89 62.70 -88.89
N VAL A 471 52.16 62.41 -88.61
CA VAL A 471 52.56 61.56 -87.46
C VAL A 471 52.22 62.23 -86.14
N ILE A 472 52.51 63.53 -85.99
CA ILE A 472 52.19 64.27 -84.75
C ILE A 472 50.67 64.38 -84.55
N ASP A 473 49.89 64.59 -85.60
CA ASP A 473 48.43 64.62 -85.50
C ASP A 473 47.86 63.27 -85.07
N LYS A 474 48.41 62.15 -85.57
CA LYS A 474 48.05 60.81 -85.07
C LYS A 474 48.48 60.61 -83.62
N GLN A 475 49.66 61.10 -83.23
CA GLN A 475 50.16 61.02 -81.86
C GLN A 475 49.24 61.78 -80.90
N ASP A 476 48.76 62.95 -81.28
CA ASP A 476 47.85 63.79 -80.50
C ASP A 476 46.51 63.08 -80.20
N VAL A 477 45.94 62.44 -81.22
CA VAL A 477 44.75 61.59 -81.06
C VAL A 477 45.03 60.41 -80.13
N ASN A 478 46.18 59.75 -80.28
CA ASN A 478 46.55 58.62 -79.43
C ASN A 478 46.78 59.03 -77.96
N VAL A 479 47.39 60.19 -77.70
CA VAL A 479 47.57 60.73 -76.35
C VAL A 479 46.21 60.99 -75.71
N THR A 480 45.30 61.65 -76.43
CA THR A 480 43.93 61.92 -75.97
C THR A 480 43.18 60.62 -75.65
N ASN A 481 43.21 59.64 -76.56
CA ASN A 481 42.58 58.34 -76.34
C ASN A 481 43.17 57.59 -75.13
N THR A 482 44.48 57.70 -74.91
CA THR A 482 45.17 57.08 -73.77
C THR A 482 44.78 57.77 -72.47
N GLN A 483 44.65 59.10 -72.47
CA GLN A 483 44.19 59.87 -71.32
C GLN A 483 42.75 59.50 -70.93
N ASP A 484 41.85 59.38 -71.90
CA ASP A 484 40.48 58.89 -71.69
C ASP A 484 40.45 57.47 -71.12
N ALA A 485 41.34 56.58 -71.59
CA ALA A 485 41.46 55.23 -71.05
C ALA A 485 41.90 55.24 -69.58
N PHE A 486 42.89 56.07 -69.21
CA PHE A 486 43.34 56.20 -67.82
C PHE A 486 42.29 56.84 -66.91
N ASN A 487 41.49 57.79 -67.42
CA ASN A 487 40.35 58.33 -66.67
C ASN A 487 39.32 57.24 -66.35
N LYS A 488 39.01 56.35 -67.30
CA LYS A 488 38.14 55.18 -67.04
C LYS A 488 38.76 54.21 -66.04
N VAL A 489 40.07 54.00 -66.08
CA VAL A 489 40.79 53.17 -65.08
C VAL A 489 40.65 53.77 -63.69
N LYS A 490 40.84 55.10 -63.56
CA LYS A 490 40.64 55.82 -62.29
C LYS A 490 39.23 55.65 -61.74
N ASP A 491 38.19 55.84 -62.58
CA ASP A 491 36.80 55.63 -62.18
C ASP A 491 36.55 54.17 -61.73
N GLY A 492 37.15 53.21 -62.44
CA GLY A 492 37.09 51.79 -62.07
C GLY A 492 37.73 51.51 -60.71
N ILE A 493 38.88 52.13 -60.44
CA ILE A 493 39.57 52.01 -59.14
C ILE A 493 38.74 52.65 -58.02
N ASP A 494 38.16 53.83 -58.24
CA ASP A 494 37.32 54.50 -57.23
C ASP A 494 36.08 53.64 -56.88
N ARG A 495 35.46 52.97 -57.87
CA ARG A 495 34.40 51.99 -57.62
C ARG A 495 34.88 50.77 -56.85
N SER A 496 36.07 50.24 -57.16
CA SER A 496 36.68 49.14 -56.42
C SER A 496 36.94 49.50 -54.95
N VAL A 497 37.40 50.73 -54.68
CA VAL A 497 37.58 51.22 -53.30
C VAL A 497 36.26 51.23 -52.53
N GLU A 498 35.16 51.65 -53.17
CA GLU A 498 33.84 51.61 -52.54
C GLU A 498 33.37 50.17 -52.30
N GLY A 499 33.58 49.27 -53.26
CA GLY A 499 33.31 47.84 -53.08
C GLY A 499 34.09 47.22 -51.91
N ILE A 500 35.37 47.58 -51.76
CA ILE A 500 36.22 47.13 -50.64
C ILE A 500 35.66 47.64 -49.29
N ARG A 501 35.16 48.88 -49.21
CA ARG A 501 34.53 49.40 -48.00
C ARG A 501 33.27 48.64 -47.62
N GLU A 502 32.43 48.31 -48.59
CA GLU A 502 31.22 47.52 -48.35
C GLU A 502 31.56 46.09 -47.88
N ILE A 503 32.59 45.47 -48.46
CA ILE A 503 33.09 44.18 -47.98
C ILE A 503 33.57 44.30 -46.52
N ALA A 504 34.39 45.31 -46.20
CA ALA A 504 34.87 45.55 -44.84
C ALA A 504 33.72 45.67 -43.82
N LYS A 505 32.68 46.44 -44.18
CA LYS A 505 31.48 46.62 -43.34
C LYS A 505 30.73 45.31 -43.14
N ARG A 506 30.58 44.49 -44.18
CA ARG A 506 29.93 43.17 -44.10
C ARG A 506 30.75 42.20 -43.24
N THR A 507 32.08 42.19 -43.37
CA THR A 507 32.97 41.36 -42.55
C THR A 507 32.87 41.74 -41.07
N ALA A 508 32.81 43.03 -40.74
CA ALA A 508 32.57 43.48 -39.37
C ALA A 508 31.19 43.02 -38.84
N GLY A 509 30.15 43.07 -39.67
CA GLY A 509 28.83 42.54 -39.31
C GLY A 509 28.80 41.03 -39.09
N LEU A 510 29.59 40.26 -39.86
CA LEU A 510 29.77 38.82 -39.65
C LEU A 510 30.45 38.53 -38.31
N ASP A 511 31.42 39.35 -37.90
CA ASP A 511 32.09 39.17 -36.61
C ASP A 511 31.14 39.44 -35.43
N GLU A 512 30.33 40.50 -35.51
CA GLU A 512 29.31 40.77 -34.49
C GLU A 512 28.29 39.63 -34.39
N ALA A 513 27.86 39.09 -35.54
CA ALA A 513 26.96 37.93 -35.58
C ALA A 513 27.63 36.68 -34.98
N ARG A 514 28.89 36.43 -35.29
CA ARG A 514 29.68 35.33 -34.73
C ARG A 514 29.74 35.43 -33.20
N ILE A 515 30.01 36.61 -32.64
CA ILE A 515 30.05 36.81 -31.17
C ILE A 515 28.71 36.40 -30.53
N LYS A 516 27.58 36.75 -31.13
CA LYS A 516 26.25 36.31 -30.62
C LYS A 516 26.07 34.80 -30.69
N VAL A 517 26.64 34.14 -31.72
CA VAL A 517 26.61 32.67 -31.82
C VAL A 517 27.48 32.03 -30.73
N VAL A 518 28.63 32.62 -30.36
CA VAL A 518 29.44 32.16 -29.22
C VAL A 518 28.60 32.08 -27.95
N ASP A 519 27.86 33.15 -27.62
CA ASP A 519 27.02 33.19 -26.42
C ASP A 519 25.91 32.12 -26.45
N ILE A 520 25.29 31.89 -27.62
CA ILE A 520 24.26 30.85 -27.79
C ILE A 520 24.87 29.46 -27.56
N VAL A 521 26.05 29.19 -28.12
CA VAL A 521 26.74 27.91 -27.96
C VAL A 521 27.11 27.67 -26.49
N GLN A 522 27.62 28.69 -25.78
CA GLN A 522 27.90 28.58 -24.34
C GLN A 522 26.65 28.27 -23.51
N ASN A 523 25.53 28.92 -23.81
CA ASN A 523 24.25 28.63 -23.16
C ASN A 523 23.76 27.20 -23.45
N LEU A 524 23.95 26.70 -24.68
CA LEU A 524 23.59 25.33 -25.03
C LEU A 524 24.45 24.30 -24.28
N THR A 525 25.72 24.60 -24.01
CA THR A 525 26.59 23.76 -23.18
C THR A 525 26.05 23.69 -21.75
N ALA A 526 25.70 24.84 -21.16
CA ALA A 526 25.12 24.87 -19.80
C ALA A 526 23.81 24.08 -19.71
N ILE A 527 22.93 24.19 -20.72
CA ILE A 527 21.68 23.43 -20.78
C ILE A 527 21.96 21.92 -20.90
N ALA A 528 22.96 21.51 -21.68
CA ALA A 528 23.30 20.10 -21.81
C ALA A 528 23.81 19.52 -20.48
N GLU A 529 24.61 20.27 -19.73
CA GLU A 529 25.09 19.89 -18.39
C GLU A 529 23.94 19.84 -17.36
N GLU A 530 23.05 20.84 -17.36
CA GLU A 530 21.87 20.88 -16.49
C GLU A 530 20.91 19.72 -16.78
N ASN A 531 20.68 19.40 -18.06
CA ASN A 531 19.88 18.24 -18.46
C ASN A 531 20.51 16.93 -17.99
N ALA A 532 21.83 16.78 -18.12
CA ALA A 532 22.52 15.58 -17.62
C ALA A 532 22.36 15.44 -16.10
N ALA A 533 22.61 16.49 -15.33
CA ALA A 533 22.44 16.48 -13.87
C ALA A 533 20.99 16.20 -13.44
N SER A 534 20.01 16.86 -14.08
CA SER A 534 18.58 16.65 -13.80
C SER A 534 18.14 15.22 -14.13
N THR A 535 18.71 14.64 -15.18
CA THR A 535 18.44 13.25 -15.58
C THR A 535 18.99 12.27 -14.55
N GLU A 536 20.19 12.50 -14.01
CA GLU A 536 20.76 11.69 -12.92
C GLU A 536 19.89 11.77 -11.65
N GLU A 537 19.46 12.97 -11.24
CA GLU A 537 18.61 13.15 -10.06
C GLU A 537 17.23 12.48 -10.23
N THR A 538 16.64 12.61 -11.42
CA THR A 538 15.36 11.97 -11.72
C THR A 538 15.51 10.44 -11.76
N SER A 539 16.64 9.92 -12.26
CA SER A 539 16.95 8.48 -12.26
C SER A 539 17.04 7.94 -10.84
N ALA A 540 17.74 8.64 -9.94
CA ALA A 540 17.82 8.27 -8.53
C ALA A 540 16.44 8.28 -7.86
N SER A 541 15.61 9.29 -8.17
CA SER A 541 14.24 9.38 -7.66
C SER A 541 13.36 8.23 -8.17
N ALA A 542 13.51 7.82 -9.43
CA ALA A 542 12.80 6.69 -10.01
C ALA A 542 13.16 5.37 -9.32
N GLU A 543 14.45 5.15 -9.02
CA GLU A 543 14.90 3.98 -8.24
C GLU A 543 14.28 3.97 -6.83
N GLU A 544 14.21 5.12 -6.16
CA GLU A 544 13.60 5.23 -4.83
C GLU A 544 12.09 4.93 -4.87
N VAL A 545 11.37 5.45 -5.87
CA VAL A 545 9.96 5.14 -6.09
C VAL A 545 9.76 3.65 -6.34
N ASN A 546 10.61 3.01 -7.16
CA ASN A 546 10.56 1.57 -7.40
C ASN A 546 10.71 0.76 -6.10
N ALA A 547 11.62 1.17 -5.21
CA ALA A 547 11.79 0.53 -3.89
C ALA A 547 10.54 0.68 -3.01
N VAL A 548 9.90 1.86 -2.99
CA VAL A 548 8.66 2.09 -2.24
C VAL A 548 7.52 1.23 -2.80
N ILE A 549 7.39 1.16 -4.12
CA ILE A 549 6.36 0.36 -4.80
C ILE A 549 6.53 -1.14 -4.53
N SER A 550 7.76 -1.64 -4.47
CA SER A 550 8.03 -3.03 -4.06
C SER A 550 7.52 -3.32 -2.64
N ASN A 551 7.71 -2.37 -1.70
CA ASN A 551 7.18 -2.50 -0.33
C ASN A 551 5.64 -2.45 -0.30
N ILE A 552 5.01 -1.61 -1.11
CA ILE A 552 3.55 -1.56 -1.22
C ILE A 552 3.00 -2.88 -1.78
N ALA A 553 3.63 -3.46 -2.80
CA ALA A 553 3.24 -4.76 -3.35
C ALA A 553 3.32 -5.87 -2.28
N ALA A 554 4.39 -5.89 -1.49
CA ALA A 554 4.55 -6.84 -0.39
C ALA A 554 3.46 -6.67 0.68
N ASN A 555 3.13 -5.43 1.04
CA ASN A 555 2.06 -5.12 1.99
C ASN A 555 0.69 -5.52 1.44
N ALA A 556 0.42 -5.30 0.15
CA ALA A 556 -0.81 -5.76 -0.49
C ALA A 556 -0.92 -7.29 -0.37
N ASN A 557 0.12 -8.05 -0.72
CA ASN A 557 0.11 -9.51 -0.54
C ASN A 557 -0.15 -9.92 0.93
N ASN A 558 0.42 -9.22 1.91
CA ASN A 558 0.17 -9.52 3.31
C ASN A 558 -1.31 -9.25 3.69
N LEU A 559 -1.91 -8.15 3.24
CA LEU A 559 -3.34 -7.87 3.44
C LEU A 559 -4.23 -8.94 2.79
N HIS A 560 -3.84 -9.43 1.60
CA HIS A 560 -4.51 -10.54 0.93
C HIS A 560 -4.47 -11.81 1.79
N GLU A 561 -3.31 -12.19 2.32
CA GLU A 561 -3.17 -13.35 3.21
C GLU A 561 -4.01 -13.21 4.48
N ILE A 562 -4.05 -12.01 5.08
CA ILE A 562 -4.88 -11.73 6.26
C ILE A 562 -6.37 -11.90 5.93
N ALA A 563 -6.83 -11.39 4.78
CA ALA A 563 -8.20 -11.54 4.32
C ALA A 563 -8.56 -13.03 4.10
N VAL A 564 -7.68 -13.79 3.44
CA VAL A 564 -7.89 -15.24 3.25
C VAL A 564 -7.96 -15.97 4.60
N SER A 565 -7.07 -15.64 5.54
CA SER A 565 -7.07 -16.25 6.87
C SER A 565 -8.33 -15.91 7.67
N LEU A 566 -8.84 -14.68 7.57
CA LEU A 566 -10.08 -14.27 8.23
C LEU A 566 -11.28 -15.02 7.63
N GLU A 567 -11.32 -15.16 6.30
CA GLU A 567 -12.37 -15.92 5.63
C GLU A 567 -12.35 -17.40 6.06
N ASP A 568 -11.17 -18.01 6.17
CA ASP A 568 -11.04 -19.39 6.64
C ASP A 568 -11.46 -19.56 8.11
N CYS A 569 -11.17 -18.58 8.98
CA CYS A 569 -11.71 -18.56 10.34
C CYS A 569 -13.24 -18.48 10.33
N VAL A 570 -13.83 -17.67 9.47
CA VAL A 570 -15.29 -17.55 9.34
C VAL A 570 -15.93 -18.83 8.78
N LYS A 571 -15.25 -19.57 7.89
CA LYS A 571 -15.74 -20.87 7.39
C LYS A 571 -15.91 -21.93 8.48
N MET A 572 -15.25 -21.77 9.64
CA MET A 572 -15.48 -22.65 10.79
C MET A 572 -16.86 -22.45 11.42
N PHE A 573 -17.51 -21.30 11.22
CA PHE A 573 -18.84 -20.99 11.74
C PHE A 573 -19.90 -21.61 10.83
N ILE A 574 -20.66 -22.57 11.36
CA ILE A 574 -21.76 -23.21 10.64
C ILE A 574 -23.05 -22.44 10.98
N ILE A 575 -23.44 -21.54 10.08
CA ILE A 575 -24.55 -20.60 10.28
C ILE A 575 -25.84 -21.05 9.56
N GLU A 576 -25.71 -21.88 8.52
CA GLU A 576 -26.81 -22.47 7.72
C GLU A 576 -26.72 -24.00 7.67
#